data_AF-A0A848CWB4-F1
#
_entry.id   AF-A0A848CWB4-F1
#
_cell.length_a   1.000
_cell.length_b   1.000
_cell.length_c   1.000
_cell.angle_alpha   90.00
_cell.angle_beta   90.00
_cell.angle_gamma   90.00
#
_symmetry.space_group_name_H-M   'P 1'
#
loop_
_entity.id
_entity.type
_entity.pdbx_description
1 polymer ?
#
loop_
_entity_poly.entity_id
_entity_poly.type
_entity_poly.pdbx_seq_one_letter_code
_entity_poly.pdbx_strand_id
1 'polypeptide(L)'
;MEILITKYLSTRSEAAYNEAYRKFIRTRRASIASDAKKMRVPFEDMQALYEDCWMGAIEDAESGVPILNFNAYIKTAIESRKCNLERDRKRPRRDYRRERLESGMPLDGEKSDESFFEFADEYNLENDVISRIQRKREQLALLSALVENSDVITKKLLQAAREIHHKGGKINAYTLGKAIGVTDKVITLRFKRLQTTFDNLGYGNIRDYLTA
;
A
#
# COMPACT_ATOMS: atom_id res chain seq x y z
N MET A 1 -2.26 33.57 5.24
CA MET A 1 -2.01 32.94 3.93
C MET A 1 -3.04 33.48 2.97
N GLU A 2 -4.34 33.32 3.26
CA GLU A 2 -5.44 33.91 2.48
C GLU A 2 -5.29 35.43 2.26
N ILE A 3 -4.99 36.21 3.30
CA ILE A 3 -4.74 37.66 3.17
C ILE A 3 -3.57 37.98 2.22
N LEU A 4 -2.52 37.15 2.21
CA LEU A 4 -1.35 37.36 1.34
C LEU A 4 -1.69 36.98 -0.11
N ILE A 5 -2.53 35.96 -0.29
CA ILE A 5 -3.00 35.52 -1.60
C ILE A 5 -3.97 36.55 -2.18
N THR A 6 -4.92 37.07 -1.42
CA THR A 6 -5.81 38.14 -1.91
C THR A 6 -5.03 39.41 -2.25
N LYS A 7 -4.00 39.75 -1.46
CA LYS A 7 -3.07 40.82 -1.80
C LYS A 7 -2.32 40.52 -3.09
N TYR A 8 -1.81 39.31 -3.28
CA TYR A 8 -1.15 38.91 -4.51
C TYR A 8 -2.10 38.99 -5.72
N LEU A 9 -3.33 38.47 -5.62
CA LEU A 9 -4.30 38.48 -6.73
C LEU A 9 -4.69 39.89 -7.16
N SER A 10 -4.77 40.83 -6.21
CA SER A 10 -5.11 42.24 -6.49
C SER A 10 -3.93 43.08 -6.98
N THR A 11 -2.72 42.85 -6.46
CA THR A 11 -1.56 43.72 -6.72
C THR A 11 -0.52 43.09 -7.64
N ARG A 12 -0.62 41.78 -7.92
CA ARG A 12 0.41 40.96 -8.57
C ARG A 12 1.80 41.12 -7.96
N SER A 13 1.85 41.42 -6.66
CA SER A 13 3.10 41.62 -5.92
C SER A 13 3.81 40.31 -5.66
N GLU A 14 4.99 40.15 -6.28
CA GLU A 14 5.85 38.98 -6.09
C GLU A 14 6.27 38.79 -4.62
N ALA A 15 6.46 39.89 -3.89
CA ALA A 15 6.76 39.84 -2.46
C ALA A 15 5.64 39.17 -1.65
N ALA A 16 4.37 39.49 -1.96
CA ALA A 16 3.22 38.87 -1.31
C ALA A 16 3.10 37.38 -1.63
N TYR A 17 3.38 36.99 -2.89
CA TYR A 17 3.45 35.59 -3.31
C TYR A 17 4.55 34.83 -2.55
N ASN A 18 5.78 35.35 -2.56
CA ASN A 18 6.93 34.72 -1.93
C ASN A 18 6.72 34.54 -0.42
N GLU A 19 6.12 35.52 0.26
CA GLU A 19 5.76 35.40 1.66
C GLU A 19 4.68 34.33 1.90
N ALA A 20 3.65 34.29 1.05
CA ALA A 20 2.59 33.29 1.13
C ALA A 20 3.14 31.87 0.93
N TYR A 21 3.99 31.68 -0.07
CA TYR A 21 4.64 30.41 -0.40
C TYR A 21 5.57 29.94 0.73
N ARG A 22 6.44 30.81 1.26
CA ARG A 22 7.28 30.47 2.44
C ARG A 22 6.43 30.02 3.62
N LYS A 23 5.30 30.69 3.88
CA LYS A 23 4.37 30.31 4.94
C LYS A 23 3.71 28.96 4.66
N PHE A 24 3.39 28.68 3.40
CA PHE A 24 2.82 27.40 2.97
C PHE A 24 3.79 26.24 3.21
N ILE A 25 5.00 26.29 2.64
CA ILE A 25 6.00 25.23 2.81
C ILE A 25 6.36 25.03 4.29
N ARG A 26 6.56 26.11 5.05
CA ARG A 26 6.91 26.00 6.46
C ARG A 26 5.83 25.29 7.28
N THR A 27 4.55 25.60 7.04
CA THR A 27 3.45 24.98 7.78
C THR A 27 3.20 23.53 7.38
N ARG A 28 3.55 23.16 6.14
CA ARG A 28 3.31 21.82 5.60
C ARG A 28 4.52 20.88 5.67
N ARG A 29 5.73 21.36 6.00
CA ARG A 29 6.96 20.55 6.03
C ARG A 29 6.82 19.22 6.79
N ALA A 30 6.19 19.25 7.97
CA ALA A 30 5.94 18.04 8.76
C ALA A 30 4.95 17.07 8.09
N SER A 31 3.91 17.61 7.43
CA SER A 31 2.95 16.83 6.64
C SER A 31 3.61 16.19 5.43
N ILE A 32 4.46 16.93 4.71
CA ILE A 32 5.23 16.43 3.56
C ILE A 32 6.10 15.25 4.00
N ALA A 33 6.87 15.39 5.09
CA ALA A 33 7.71 14.32 5.60
C ALA A 33 6.90 13.07 6.04
N SER A 34 5.77 13.30 6.73
CA SER A 34 4.85 12.22 7.11
C SER A 34 4.30 11.49 5.88
N ASP A 35 3.84 12.22 4.87
CA ASP A 35 3.22 11.66 3.67
C ASP A 35 4.25 10.95 2.79
N ALA A 36 5.45 11.52 2.61
CA ALA A 36 6.58 10.88 1.93
C ALA A 36 6.90 9.51 2.55
N LYS A 37 6.96 9.44 3.89
CA LYS A 37 7.18 8.19 4.62
C LYS A 37 6.03 7.19 4.44
N LYS A 38 4.78 7.63 4.57
CA LYS A 38 3.60 6.76 4.41
C LYS A 38 3.49 6.18 3.00
N MET A 39 3.75 7.01 2.01
CA MET A 39 3.66 6.64 0.61
C MET A 39 4.93 5.98 0.09
N ARG A 40 6.04 5.97 0.86
CA ARG A 40 7.35 5.42 0.45
C ARG A 40 7.82 6.06 -0.85
N VAL A 41 7.93 7.38 -0.83
CA VAL A 41 8.38 8.25 -1.92
C VAL A 41 9.46 9.18 -1.33
N PRO A 42 10.48 9.58 -2.11
CA PRO A 42 11.44 10.60 -1.69
C PRO A 42 10.76 11.87 -1.15
N PHE A 43 11.44 12.57 -0.24
CA PHE A 43 10.89 13.78 0.35
C PHE A 43 10.74 14.88 -0.70
N GLU A 44 11.70 14.96 -1.62
CA GLU A 44 11.78 15.91 -2.72
C GLU A 44 10.58 15.76 -3.67
N ASP A 45 10.26 14.53 -4.07
CA ASP A 45 9.11 14.23 -4.92
C ASP A 45 7.78 14.58 -4.24
N MET A 46 7.67 14.31 -2.93
CA MET A 46 6.47 14.68 -2.16
C MET A 46 6.38 16.21 -1.99
N GLN A 47 7.51 16.89 -1.83
CA GLN A 47 7.56 18.35 -1.78
C GLN A 47 7.12 18.94 -3.13
N ALA A 48 7.64 18.43 -4.24
CA ALA A 48 7.25 18.83 -5.59
C ALA A 48 5.74 18.65 -5.81
N LEU A 49 5.14 17.54 -5.36
CA LEU A 49 3.70 17.34 -5.42
C LEU A 49 2.91 18.44 -4.68
N TYR A 50 3.38 18.83 -3.49
CA TYR A 50 2.76 19.91 -2.71
C TYR A 50 2.92 21.28 -3.39
N GLU A 51 4.08 21.52 -4.01
CA GLU A 51 4.39 22.76 -4.75
C GLU A 51 3.55 22.89 -6.01
N ASP A 52 3.39 21.81 -6.78
CA ASP A 52 2.50 21.79 -7.93
C ASP A 52 1.04 22.07 -7.54
N CYS A 53 0.57 21.50 -6.43
CA CYS A 53 -0.77 21.78 -5.93
C CYS A 53 -0.92 23.24 -5.49
N TRP A 54 0.14 23.85 -4.96
CA TRP A 54 0.17 25.28 -4.65
C TRP A 54 0.09 26.12 -5.92
N MET A 55 0.91 25.81 -6.93
CA MET A 55 0.92 26.52 -8.21
C MET A 55 -0.43 26.43 -8.91
N GLY A 56 -1.00 25.23 -9.05
CA GLY A 56 -2.32 25.05 -9.67
C GLY A 56 -3.43 25.78 -8.92
N ALA A 57 -3.41 25.80 -7.59
CA ALA A 57 -4.40 26.56 -6.82
C ALA A 57 -4.26 28.08 -6.99
N ILE A 58 -3.05 28.59 -7.23
CA ILE A 58 -2.84 30.00 -7.57
C ILE A 58 -3.36 30.28 -8.98
N GLU A 59 -3.05 29.44 -9.97
CA GLU A 59 -3.56 29.56 -11.34
C GLU A 59 -5.10 29.53 -11.40
N ASP A 60 -5.73 28.63 -10.63
CA ASP A 60 -7.19 28.57 -10.50
C ASP A 60 -7.75 29.86 -9.88
N ALA A 61 -7.09 30.39 -8.84
CA ALA A 61 -7.49 31.65 -8.22
C ALA A 61 -7.35 32.85 -9.19
N GLU A 62 -6.32 32.84 -10.03
CA GLU A 62 -6.06 33.87 -11.04
C GLU A 62 -7.03 33.82 -12.21
N SER A 63 -7.46 32.62 -12.60
CA SER A 63 -8.45 32.40 -13.67
C SER A 63 -9.89 32.67 -13.22
N GLY A 64 -10.11 33.04 -11.96
CA GLY A 64 -11.41 33.42 -11.44
C GLY A 64 -12.25 32.26 -10.93
N VAL A 65 -11.65 31.08 -10.70
CA VAL A 65 -12.33 29.97 -10.02
C VAL A 65 -12.71 30.43 -8.60
N PRO A 66 -13.99 30.29 -8.19
CA PRO A 66 -14.42 30.74 -6.88
C PRO A 66 -13.85 29.85 -5.77
N ILE A 67 -12.76 30.29 -5.16
CA ILE A 67 -12.11 29.61 -4.03
C ILE A 67 -12.53 30.29 -2.72
N LEU A 68 -13.53 29.70 -2.05
CA LEU A 68 -14.03 30.18 -0.75
C LEU A 68 -12.98 30.03 0.38
N ASN A 69 -12.25 28.91 0.39
CA ASN A 69 -11.22 28.63 1.38
C ASN A 69 -10.00 27.99 0.71
N PHE A 70 -8.94 28.76 0.59
CA PHE A 70 -7.75 28.37 -0.14
C PHE A 70 -7.02 27.18 0.51
N ASN A 71 -6.99 27.14 1.84
CA ASN A 71 -6.35 26.02 2.56
C ASN A 71 -7.10 24.71 2.37
N ALA A 72 -8.43 24.74 2.40
CA ALA A 72 -9.26 23.57 2.17
C ALA A 72 -9.17 23.09 0.72
N TYR A 73 -9.13 24.04 -0.22
CA TYR A 73 -8.95 23.74 -1.65
C TYR A 73 -7.64 23.00 -1.90
N ILE A 74 -6.50 23.58 -1.48
CA ILE A 74 -5.19 22.93 -1.64
C ILE A 74 -5.13 21.57 -0.94
N LYS A 75 -5.68 21.46 0.27
CA LYS A 75 -5.71 20.18 0.98
C LYS A 75 -6.42 19.10 0.14
N THR A 76 -7.52 19.46 -0.51
CA THR A 76 -8.30 18.54 -1.36
C THR A 76 -7.53 18.19 -2.64
N ALA A 77 -6.85 19.16 -3.25
CA ALA A 77 -5.99 18.94 -4.41
C ALA A 77 -4.83 17.97 -4.08
N ILE A 78 -4.17 18.16 -2.93
CA ILE A 78 -3.09 17.28 -2.46
C ILE A 78 -3.60 15.86 -2.24
N GLU A 79 -4.71 15.68 -1.52
CA GLU A 79 -5.27 14.34 -1.29
C GLU A 79 -5.69 13.65 -2.60
N SER A 80 -6.21 14.42 -3.56
CA SER A 80 -6.56 13.90 -4.89
C SER A 80 -5.31 13.44 -5.66
N ARG A 81 -4.23 14.24 -5.67
CA ARG A 81 -2.96 13.86 -6.29
C ARG A 81 -2.32 12.66 -5.61
N LYS A 82 -2.37 12.57 -4.28
CA LYS A 82 -1.91 11.40 -3.52
C LYS A 82 -2.69 10.14 -3.90
N CYS A 83 -4.01 10.23 -4.02
CA CYS A 83 -4.84 9.11 -4.47
C CYS A 83 -4.46 8.66 -5.88
N ASN A 84 -4.18 9.59 -6.79
CA ASN A 84 -3.72 9.27 -8.14
C ASN A 84 -2.35 8.58 -8.12
N LEU A 85 -1.40 9.11 -7.34
CA LEU A 85 -0.09 8.49 -7.16
C LEU A 85 -0.18 7.05 -6.63
N GLU A 86 -1.06 6.77 -5.67
CA GLU A 86 -1.30 5.40 -5.21
C GLU A 86 -1.93 4.52 -6.29
N ARG A 87 -2.88 5.06 -7.06
CA ARG A 87 -3.53 4.32 -8.15
C ARG A 87 -2.52 3.97 -9.24
N ASP A 88 -1.65 4.90 -9.63
CA ASP A 88 -0.64 4.68 -10.66
C ASP A 88 0.40 3.64 -10.22
N ARG A 89 0.73 3.60 -8.92
CA ARG A 89 1.57 2.53 -8.36
C ARG A 89 0.87 1.17 -8.26
N LYS A 90 -0.44 1.17 -8.07
CA LYS A 90 -1.27 -0.06 -7.96
C LYS A 90 -1.70 -0.59 -9.33
N ARG A 91 -1.65 0.23 -10.38
CA ARG A 91 -1.85 -0.27 -11.75
C ARG A 91 -0.75 -1.30 -12.02
N PRO A 92 -1.10 -2.57 -12.32
CA PRO A 92 -0.09 -3.50 -12.78
C PRO A 92 0.57 -2.88 -14.00
N ARG A 93 1.90 -2.96 -14.08
CA ARG A 93 2.80 -2.54 -15.16
C ARG A 93 2.42 -3.12 -16.55
N ARG A 94 1.19 -2.97 -17.01
CA ARG A 94 0.78 -3.30 -18.38
C ARG A 94 1.34 -2.29 -19.36
N ASP A 95 1.61 -1.06 -18.93
CA ASP A 95 2.10 0.02 -19.80
C ASP A 95 3.62 0.19 -19.79
N TYR A 96 4.35 -0.36 -18.81
CA TYR A 96 5.83 -0.40 -18.87
C TYR A 96 6.36 -1.22 -20.07
N ARG A 97 5.53 -2.12 -20.65
CA ARG A 97 5.85 -2.81 -21.89
C ARG A 97 5.56 -1.98 -23.13
N ARG A 98 4.71 -0.94 -23.04
CA ARG A 98 4.40 -0.05 -24.17
C ARG A 98 5.34 1.17 -24.23
N GLU A 99 5.65 1.80 -23.09
CA GLU A 99 6.52 2.99 -23.08
C GLU A 99 7.99 2.67 -23.45
N ARG A 100 8.49 1.45 -23.20
CA ARG A 100 9.84 1.05 -23.65
C ARG A 100 9.94 0.73 -25.15
N LEU A 101 8.82 0.62 -25.87
CA LEU A 101 8.80 0.30 -27.30
C LEU A 101 8.57 1.54 -28.19
N GLU A 102 8.22 2.70 -27.63
CA GLU A 102 7.89 3.91 -28.42
C GLU A 102 8.93 5.04 -28.40
N SER A 103 10.01 4.95 -27.62
CA SER A 103 11.13 5.88 -27.74
C SER A 103 12.24 5.32 -28.64
N GLY A 104 12.04 5.48 -29.95
CA GLY A 104 13.07 5.26 -30.96
C GLY A 104 14.03 6.45 -31.07
N MET A 105 14.93 6.63 -30.11
CA MET A 105 16.14 7.44 -30.30
C MET A 105 17.37 6.72 -29.72
N PRO A 106 18.48 6.61 -30.48
CA PRO A 106 19.72 6.05 -29.98
C PRO A 106 20.43 7.10 -29.13
N LEU A 107 20.75 6.76 -27.88
CA LEU A 107 21.67 7.55 -27.07
C LEU A 107 23.09 7.03 -27.32
N ASP A 108 23.79 7.73 -28.20
CA ASP A 108 25.24 7.69 -28.25
C ASP A 108 25.80 8.18 -26.91
N GLY A 109 26.71 7.37 -26.37
CA GLY A 109 27.84 7.87 -25.57
C GLY A 109 27.55 8.22 -24.12
N GLU A 110 27.34 7.21 -23.28
CA GLU A 110 27.96 7.22 -21.95
C GLU A 110 28.11 5.78 -21.44
N LYS A 111 29.36 5.42 -21.11
CA LYS A 111 29.76 4.13 -20.56
C LYS A 111 29.04 3.91 -19.22
N SER A 112 27.92 3.19 -19.24
CA SER A 112 27.43 2.51 -18.05
C SER A 112 27.76 1.04 -18.22
N ASP A 113 28.59 0.52 -17.31
CA ASP A 113 28.86 -0.91 -17.19
C ASP A 113 27.53 -1.68 -17.26
N GLU A 114 27.34 -2.35 -18.39
CA GLU A 114 26.26 -3.30 -18.58
C GLU A 114 26.54 -4.47 -17.64
N SER A 115 25.92 -4.44 -16.47
CA SER A 115 25.70 -5.63 -15.68
C SER A 115 24.79 -6.55 -16.51
N PHE A 116 25.40 -7.33 -17.40
CA PHE A 116 24.79 -8.51 -17.97
C PHE A 116 24.38 -9.39 -16.79
N PHE A 117 23.08 -9.39 -16.49
CA PHE A 117 22.50 -10.48 -15.70
C PHE A 117 22.67 -11.73 -16.57
N GLU A 118 23.70 -12.52 -16.28
CA GLU A 118 23.71 -13.93 -16.62
C GLU A 118 22.41 -14.51 -16.05
N PHE A 119 21.47 -14.83 -16.93
CA PHE A 119 20.38 -15.71 -16.56
C PHE A 119 21.05 -17.02 -16.17
N ALA A 120 21.14 -17.30 -14.87
CA ALA A 120 21.56 -18.59 -14.39
C ALA A 120 20.60 -19.62 -15.01
N ASP A 121 21.11 -20.44 -15.91
CA ASP A 121 20.41 -21.50 -16.67
C ASP A 121 19.83 -22.62 -15.77
N GLU A 122 19.73 -22.39 -14.46
CA GLU A 122 19.30 -23.38 -13.46
C GLU A 122 18.02 -22.98 -12.70
N TYR A 123 17.25 -21.97 -13.14
CA TYR A 123 15.93 -21.73 -12.54
C TYR A 123 14.89 -22.73 -13.08
N ASN A 124 14.86 -23.92 -12.48
CA ASN A 124 13.93 -24.96 -12.85
C ASN A 124 12.53 -24.68 -12.26
N LEU A 125 11.70 -24.00 -13.05
CA LEU A 125 10.32 -23.64 -12.71
C LEU A 125 9.49 -24.84 -12.23
N GLU A 126 9.75 -26.02 -12.77
CA GLU A 126 9.06 -27.25 -12.36
C GLU A 126 9.39 -27.63 -10.92
N ASN A 127 10.64 -27.50 -10.49
CA ASN A 127 11.04 -27.74 -9.10
C ASN A 127 10.46 -26.70 -8.13
N ASP A 128 10.33 -25.44 -8.54
CA ASP A 128 9.68 -24.40 -7.72
C ASP A 128 8.16 -24.63 -7.61
N VAL A 129 7.52 -25.09 -8.69
CA VAL A 129 6.09 -25.46 -8.67
C VAL A 129 5.85 -26.73 -7.84
N ILE A 130 6.70 -27.76 -7.98
CA ILE A 130 6.61 -29.02 -7.22
C ILE A 130 6.85 -28.74 -5.73
N SER A 131 7.85 -27.96 -5.36
CA SER A 131 8.13 -27.61 -3.97
C SER A 131 7.01 -26.77 -3.34
N ARG A 132 6.37 -25.85 -4.09
CA ARG A 132 5.17 -25.13 -3.63
C ARG A 132 3.98 -26.04 -3.44
N ILE A 133 3.76 -27.01 -4.33
CA ILE A 133 2.65 -27.98 -4.21
C ILE A 133 2.90 -28.95 -3.05
N GLN A 134 4.13 -29.42 -2.87
CA GLN A 134 4.53 -30.27 -1.74
C GLN A 134 4.36 -29.53 -0.41
N ARG A 135 4.82 -28.28 -0.30
CA ARG A 135 4.58 -27.43 0.89
C ARG A 135 3.09 -27.28 1.19
N LYS A 136 2.25 -27.04 0.17
CA LYS A 136 0.79 -26.97 0.37
C LYS A 136 0.19 -28.30 0.83
N ARG A 137 0.69 -29.43 0.33
CA ARG A 137 0.23 -30.77 0.74
C ARG A 137 0.65 -31.10 2.17
N GLU A 138 1.89 -30.79 2.55
CA GLU A 138 2.40 -30.95 3.91
C GLU A 138 1.66 -30.03 4.89
N GLN A 139 1.34 -28.80 4.49
CA GLN A 139 0.50 -27.87 5.26
C GLN A 139 -0.92 -28.41 5.47
N LEU A 140 -1.51 -29.04 4.45
CA LEU A 140 -2.83 -29.67 4.55
C LEU A 140 -2.80 -30.92 5.44
N ALA A 141 -1.73 -31.72 5.36
CA ALA A 141 -1.52 -32.91 6.20
C ALA A 141 -1.29 -32.55 7.68
N LEU A 142 -0.58 -31.44 7.94
CA LEU A 142 -0.38 -30.88 9.29
C LEU A 142 -1.69 -30.34 9.87
N LEU A 143 -2.47 -29.62 9.06
CA LEU A 143 -3.80 -29.16 9.47
C LEU A 143 -4.76 -30.33 9.75
N SER A 144 -4.70 -31.43 8.98
CA SER A 144 -5.50 -32.63 9.29
C SER A 144 -5.05 -33.32 10.56
N ALA A 145 -3.74 -33.42 10.83
CA ALA A 145 -3.22 -34.01 12.07
C ALA A 145 -3.59 -33.18 13.32
N LEU A 146 -3.63 -31.85 13.21
CA LEU A 146 -4.11 -30.94 14.27
C LEU A 146 -5.62 -31.05 14.48
N VAL A 147 -6.38 -31.31 13.40
CA VAL A 147 -7.83 -31.49 13.46
C VAL A 147 -8.17 -32.78 14.20
N GLU A 148 -7.49 -33.91 13.94
CA GLU A 148 -7.82 -35.21 14.51
C GLU A 148 -7.91 -35.22 16.06
N ASN A 149 -7.03 -34.49 16.75
CA ASN A 149 -6.96 -34.43 18.21
C ASN A 149 -7.66 -33.21 18.86
N SER A 150 -8.46 -32.45 18.10
CA SER A 150 -9.06 -31.18 18.58
C SER A 150 -10.57 -31.24 18.85
N ASP A 151 -11.03 -30.41 19.80
CA ASP A 151 -12.45 -30.23 20.14
C ASP A 151 -13.31 -29.90 18.91
N VAL A 152 -14.58 -30.36 18.92
CA VAL A 152 -15.57 -30.16 17.84
C VAL A 152 -15.69 -28.70 17.39
N ILE A 153 -15.57 -27.74 18.32
CA ILE A 153 -15.63 -26.30 18.04
C ILE A 153 -14.37 -25.82 17.29
N THR A 154 -13.21 -26.38 17.61
CA THR A 154 -11.93 -26.07 16.97
C THR A 154 -11.90 -26.57 15.53
N LYS A 155 -12.49 -27.75 15.28
CA LYS A 155 -12.69 -28.29 13.92
C LYS A 155 -13.57 -27.37 13.07
N LYS A 156 -14.73 -26.95 13.60
CA LYS A 156 -15.63 -25.99 12.95
C LYS A 156 -14.96 -24.65 12.68
N LEU A 157 -14.08 -24.21 13.58
CA LEU A 157 -13.35 -22.95 13.46
C LEU A 157 -12.30 -22.97 12.35
N LEU A 158 -11.55 -24.06 12.22
CA LEU A 158 -10.61 -24.25 11.11
C LEU A 158 -11.33 -24.40 9.77
N GLN A 159 -12.47 -25.09 9.74
CA GLN A 159 -13.29 -25.22 8.54
C GLN A 159 -13.88 -23.86 8.09
N ALA A 160 -14.45 -23.08 9.01
CA ALA A 160 -14.97 -21.75 8.72
C ALA A 160 -13.85 -20.78 8.27
N ALA A 161 -12.65 -20.89 8.83
CA ALA A 161 -11.48 -20.11 8.40
C ALA A 161 -11.09 -20.43 6.96
N ARG A 162 -11.08 -21.72 6.57
CA ARG A 162 -10.83 -22.15 5.19
C ARG A 162 -11.87 -21.63 4.21
N GLU A 163 -13.15 -21.72 4.56
CA GLU A 163 -14.23 -21.25 3.68
C GLU A 163 -14.19 -19.74 3.45
N ILE A 164 -13.84 -18.95 4.47
CA ILE A 164 -13.68 -17.50 4.35
C ILE A 164 -12.46 -17.17 3.47
N HIS A 165 -11.36 -17.88 3.64
CA HIS A 165 -10.14 -17.68 2.84
C HIS A 165 -10.35 -18.04 1.37
N HIS A 166 -10.98 -19.18 1.06
CA HIS A 166 -11.32 -19.57 -0.32
C HIS A 166 -12.20 -18.54 -1.04
N LYS A 167 -13.03 -17.81 -0.29
CA LYS A 167 -13.88 -16.73 -0.82
C LYS A 167 -13.13 -15.38 -0.95
N GLY A 168 -11.82 -15.34 -0.69
CA GLY A 168 -11.01 -14.13 -0.70
C GLY A 168 -11.28 -13.18 0.48
N GLY A 169 -11.96 -13.66 1.51
CA GLY A 169 -12.34 -12.88 2.69
C GLY A 169 -11.20 -12.77 3.69
N LYS A 170 -11.13 -11.64 4.42
CA LYS A 170 -10.19 -11.48 5.54
C LYS A 170 -10.67 -12.30 6.73
N ILE A 171 -9.80 -13.15 7.25
CA ILE A 171 -10.06 -13.94 8.45
C ILE A 171 -10.00 -13.00 9.66
N ASN A 172 -11.16 -12.65 10.22
CA ASN A 172 -11.29 -11.89 11.46
C ASN A 172 -12.02 -12.73 12.52
N ALA A 173 -11.70 -12.52 13.80
CA ALA A 173 -12.36 -13.18 14.92
C ALA A 173 -13.88 -12.93 14.90
N TYR A 174 -14.29 -11.72 14.51
CA TYR A 174 -15.69 -11.33 14.34
C TYR A 174 -16.41 -12.10 13.22
N THR A 175 -15.77 -12.25 12.06
CA THR A 175 -16.35 -12.97 10.92
C THR A 175 -16.44 -14.46 11.19
N LEU A 176 -15.44 -15.02 11.88
CA LEU A 176 -15.49 -16.40 12.36
C LEU A 176 -16.54 -16.61 13.44
N GLY A 177 -16.70 -15.64 14.35
CA GLY A 177 -17.70 -15.67 15.41
C GLY A 177 -19.12 -15.71 14.88
N LYS A 178 -19.39 -14.88 13.87
CA LYS A 178 -20.67 -14.87 13.16
C LYS A 178 -20.94 -16.18 12.40
N ALA A 179 -19.90 -16.82 11.84
CA ALA A 179 -20.04 -18.07 11.08
C ALA A 179 -20.30 -19.29 11.98
N ILE A 180 -19.72 -19.32 13.19
CA ILE A 180 -19.76 -20.50 14.08
C ILE A 180 -20.78 -20.31 15.22
N GLY A 181 -21.28 -19.08 15.44
CA GLY A 181 -22.20 -18.75 16.53
C GLY A 181 -21.50 -18.62 17.88
N VAL A 182 -20.25 -18.15 17.90
CA VAL A 182 -19.40 -18.08 19.11
C VAL A 182 -18.83 -16.68 19.25
N THR A 183 -18.76 -16.16 20.48
CA THR A 183 -18.23 -14.83 20.76
C THR A 183 -16.74 -14.71 20.41
N ASP A 184 -16.33 -13.57 19.86
CA ASP A 184 -14.95 -13.27 19.42
C ASP A 184 -13.88 -13.53 20.51
N LYS A 185 -14.24 -13.34 21.78
CA LYS A 185 -13.36 -13.63 22.93
C LYS A 185 -13.01 -15.12 23.02
N VAL A 186 -14.01 -15.99 22.84
CA VAL A 186 -13.83 -17.45 22.87
C VAL A 186 -12.98 -17.90 21.68
N ILE A 187 -13.18 -17.30 20.50
CA ILE A 187 -12.38 -17.56 19.31
C ILE A 187 -10.92 -17.17 19.52
N THR A 188 -10.67 -16.00 20.11
CA THR A 188 -9.31 -15.52 20.41
C THR A 188 -8.59 -16.45 21.39
N LEU A 189 -9.29 -16.91 22.43
CA LEU A 189 -8.76 -17.89 23.39
C LEU A 189 -8.44 -19.24 22.74
N ARG A 190 -9.30 -19.70 21.84
CA ARG A 190 -9.11 -20.96 21.10
C ARG A 190 -7.94 -20.87 20.12
N PHE A 191 -7.80 -19.76 19.41
CA PHE A 191 -6.63 -19.50 18.57
C PHE A 191 -5.34 -19.44 19.39
N LYS A 192 -5.35 -18.80 20.57
CA LYS A 192 -4.17 -18.79 21.45
C LYS A 192 -3.78 -20.20 21.88
N ARG A 193 -4.73 -21.04 22.27
CA ARG A 193 -4.46 -22.44 22.65
C ARG A 193 -3.91 -23.26 21.48
N LEU A 194 -4.51 -23.10 20.30
CA LEU A 194 -4.02 -23.70 19.06
C LEU A 194 -2.60 -23.25 18.72
N GLN A 195 -2.32 -21.95 18.87
CA GLN A 195 -1.00 -21.37 18.67
C GLN A 195 0.01 -22.00 19.63
N THR A 196 -0.31 -22.12 20.92
CA THR A 196 0.59 -22.74 21.90
C THR A 196 0.88 -24.20 21.58
N THR A 197 -0.13 -24.99 21.19
CA THR A 197 0.10 -26.39 20.76
C THR A 197 0.96 -26.47 19.49
N PHE A 198 0.86 -25.48 18.62
CA PHE A 198 1.57 -25.43 17.35
C PHE A 198 3.02 -24.95 17.52
N ASP A 199 3.25 -23.97 18.39
CA ASP A 199 4.59 -23.52 18.82
C ASP A 199 5.35 -24.65 19.50
N ASN A 200 4.69 -25.44 20.35
CA ASN A 200 5.29 -26.58 21.03
C ASN A 200 5.73 -27.71 20.08
N LEU A 201 5.16 -27.76 18.89
CA LEU A 201 5.53 -28.72 17.85
C LEU A 201 6.59 -28.14 16.87
N GLY A 202 7.06 -26.92 17.10
CA GLY A 202 8.12 -26.28 16.32
C GLY A 202 7.67 -25.72 14.97
N TYR A 203 6.36 -25.59 14.71
CA TYR A 203 5.83 -25.22 13.40
C TYR A 203 5.63 -23.70 13.19
N GLY A 204 5.96 -22.84 14.14
CA GLY A 204 5.92 -21.38 13.97
C GLY A 204 4.53 -20.75 14.15
N ASN A 205 4.17 -19.69 13.41
CA ASN A 205 2.92 -18.95 13.67
C ASN A 205 1.72 -19.51 12.89
N ILE A 206 0.69 -19.99 13.57
CA ILE A 206 -0.50 -20.61 12.96
C ILE A 206 -1.27 -19.66 12.04
N ARG A 207 -1.14 -18.34 12.23
CA ARG A 207 -1.77 -17.32 11.36
C ARG A 207 -1.14 -17.28 9.97
N ASP A 208 0.12 -17.61 9.85
CA ASP A 208 0.81 -17.65 8.56
C ASP A 208 0.27 -18.84 7.73
N TYR A 209 -0.14 -19.91 8.40
CA TYR A 209 -0.75 -21.10 7.78
C TYR A 209 -2.22 -20.94 7.42
N LEU A 210 -2.91 -19.93 7.96
CA LEU A 210 -4.30 -19.63 7.64
C LEU A 210 -4.43 -18.53 6.58
N THR A 211 -3.37 -17.78 6.31
CA THR A 211 -3.37 -16.67 5.35
C THR A 211 -2.66 -16.99 4.02
N ALA A 212 -1.81 -18.02 3.97
CA ALA A 212 -1.15 -18.53 2.76
C ALA A 212 -2.09 -19.25 1.78
#